data_AF-A0A0F9MP13-F1
#
_entry.id   AF-A0A0F9MP13-F1
#
_cell.length_a   1.000
_cell.length_b   1.000
_cell.length_c   1.000
_cell.angle_alpha   90.00
_cell.angle_beta   90.00
_cell.angle_gamma   90.00
#
_symmetry.space_group_name_H-M   'P 1'
#
loop_
_entity.id
_entity.type
_entity.pdbx_description
1 polymer ?
#
loop_
_entity_poly.entity_id
_entity_poly.type
_entity_poly.pdbx_seq_one_letter_code
_entity_poly.pdbx_strand_id
1 'polypeptide(L)'
;QRLKECIDKLIETKQINASDIDKSDPLGFLIHESGASNVVDAAYRFCRYEPGTHVILSGTGNLNHLKENTKSILRPPLPEEDVIRLKEIFRKVDSISGQ
;
A
#
# COMPACT_ATOMS: atom_id res chain seq x y z
N GLN A 1 1.60 -10.76 -9.24
CA GLN A 1 0.67 -11.91 -9.25
C GLN A 1 -0.18 -11.97 -7.99
N ARG A 2 0.40 -12.18 -6.79
CA ARG A 2 -0.35 -12.20 -5.52
C ARG A 2 -1.21 -10.96 -5.23
N LEU A 3 -0.72 -9.75 -5.52
CA LEU A 3 -1.51 -8.52 -5.31
C LEU A 3 -2.85 -8.56 -6.08
N LYS A 4 -2.80 -8.96 -7.34
CA LYS A 4 -3.99 -9.04 -8.19
C LYS A 4 -5.00 -10.05 -7.64
N GLU A 5 -4.53 -11.23 -7.23
CA GLU A 5 -5.37 -12.25 -6.60
C GLU A 5 -6.03 -11.77 -5.31
N CYS A 6 -5.31 -11.00 -4.47
CA CYS A 6 -5.89 -10.40 -3.28
C CYS A 6 -6.96 -9.36 -3.63
N ILE A 7 -6.69 -8.50 -4.61
CA ILE A 7 -7.66 -7.49 -5.07
C ILE A 7 -8.90 -8.14 -5.65
N ASP A 8 -8.75 -9.18 -6.48
CA ASP A 8 -9.88 -9.93 -7.06
C ASP A 8 -10.75 -10.54 -5.95
N LYS A 9 -10.16 -11.16 -4.93
CA LYS A 9 -10.90 -11.67 -3.76
C LYS A 9 -11.64 -10.57 -3.01
N LEU A 10 -11.02 -9.42 -2.79
CA LEU A 10 -11.65 -8.28 -2.11
C LEU A 10 -12.82 -7.70 -2.92
N ILE A 11 -12.78 -7.77 -4.25
CA ILE A 11 -13.91 -7.42 -5.11
C ILE A 11 -15.03 -8.48 -4.99
N GLU A 12 -14.67 -9.77 -5.05
CA GLU A 12 -15.62 -10.88 -4.91
C GLU A 12 -16.39 -10.82 -3.57
N THR A 13 -15.69 -10.47 -2.48
CA THR A 13 -16.29 -10.29 -1.15
C THR A 13 -16.98 -8.92 -0.97
N LYS A 14 -17.05 -8.08 -2.01
CA LYS A 14 -17.66 -6.73 -2.01
C LYS A 14 -17.03 -5.74 -1.04
N GLN A 15 -15.77 -5.97 -0.68
CA GLN A 15 -15.00 -5.08 0.20
C GLN A 15 -14.31 -3.95 -0.57
N ILE A 16 -14.07 -4.16 -1.88
CA ILE A 16 -13.65 -3.13 -2.83
C ILE A 16 -14.67 -3.08 -3.97
N ASN A 17 -15.10 -1.88 -4.37
CA ASN A 17 -15.89 -1.76 -5.60
C ASN A 17 -14.95 -1.74 -6.81
N ALA A 18 -15.26 -2.55 -7.81
CA ALA A 18 -14.47 -2.62 -9.04
C ALA A 18 -14.40 -1.29 -9.82
N SER A 19 -15.33 -0.36 -9.57
CA SER A 19 -15.33 0.99 -10.15
C SER A 19 -14.28 1.92 -9.54
N ASP A 20 -13.79 1.61 -8.34
CA ASP A 20 -12.95 2.52 -7.55
C ASP A 20 -11.46 2.35 -7.88
N ILE A 21 -11.12 1.30 -8.65
CA ILE A 21 -9.76 0.90 -9.01
C ILE A 21 -9.65 0.49 -10.48
N ASP A 22 -8.45 0.65 -11.05
CA ASP A 22 -8.09 -0.01 -12.29
C ASP A 22 -7.70 -1.47 -11.99
N LYS A 23 -8.41 -2.45 -12.55
CA LYS A 23 -8.11 -3.88 -12.31
C LYS A 23 -6.76 -4.33 -12.85
N SER A 24 -6.24 -3.63 -13.86
CA SER A 24 -4.93 -3.93 -14.45
C SER A 24 -3.79 -3.36 -13.61
N ASP A 25 -4.02 -2.24 -12.93
CA ASP A 25 -3.07 -1.59 -12.04
C ASP A 25 -3.75 -0.92 -10.82
N PRO A 26 -4.17 -1.71 -9.82
CA PRO A 26 -5.06 -1.23 -8.75
C PRO A 26 -4.42 -0.20 -7.82
N LEU A 27 -3.09 -0.18 -7.74
CA LEU A 27 -2.32 0.76 -6.92
C LEU A 27 -1.48 1.72 -7.77
N GLY A 28 -1.66 1.71 -9.09
CA GLY A 28 -0.88 2.53 -10.03
C GLY A 28 -0.96 4.03 -9.74
N PHE A 29 -2.08 4.48 -9.18
CA PHE A 29 -2.28 5.88 -8.80
C PHE A 29 -1.27 6.39 -7.77
N LEU A 30 -0.64 5.50 -7.00
CA LEU A 30 0.40 5.89 -6.02
C LEU A 30 1.74 6.20 -6.68
N ILE A 31 1.93 5.82 -7.94
CA ILE A 31 3.24 5.86 -8.60
C ILE A 31 3.29 7.03 -9.58
N HIS A 32 3.78 8.17 -9.10
CA HIS A 32 3.94 9.40 -9.87
C HIS A 32 5.04 10.28 -9.23
N GLU A 33 5.36 11.41 -9.87
CA GLU A 33 6.49 12.28 -9.48
C GLU A 33 6.46 12.73 -8.00
N SER A 34 5.27 13.08 -7.49
CA SER A 34 5.06 13.48 -6.08
C SER A 34 4.66 12.32 -5.16
N GLY A 35 4.44 11.13 -5.73
CA GLY A 35 3.92 9.95 -5.04
C GLY A 35 5.03 9.03 -4.54
N ALA A 36 4.76 7.73 -4.57
CA ALA A 36 5.72 6.68 -4.27
C ALA A 36 6.53 6.26 -5.49
N SER A 37 7.76 5.78 -5.27
CA SER A 37 8.58 5.26 -6.37
C SER A 37 8.17 3.86 -6.82
N ASN A 38 7.50 3.10 -5.95
CA ASN A 38 6.94 1.78 -6.21
C ASN A 38 5.97 1.39 -5.06
N VAL A 39 5.27 0.27 -5.19
CA VAL A 39 4.29 -0.20 -4.20
C VAL A 39 4.91 -0.47 -2.82
N VAL A 40 6.16 -0.93 -2.76
CA VAL A 40 6.85 -1.19 -1.48
C VAL A 40 7.14 0.13 -0.76
N ASP A 41 7.60 1.14 -1.49
CA ASP A 41 7.79 2.50 -0.96
C ASP A 41 6.50 3.09 -0.41
N ALA A 42 5.39 2.95 -1.16
CA ALA A 42 4.07 3.38 -0.72
C ALA A 42 3.66 2.67 0.58
N ALA A 43 3.86 1.35 0.67
CA ALA A 43 3.52 0.58 1.87
C ALA A 43 4.29 1.05 3.12
N TYR A 44 5.61 1.28 3.01
CA TYR A 44 6.39 1.81 4.14
C TYR A 44 5.91 3.19 4.56
N ARG A 45 5.69 4.09 3.61
CA ARG A 45 5.28 5.47 3.90
C ARG A 45 3.86 5.52 4.45
N PHE A 46 2.94 4.71 3.95
CA PHE A 46 1.59 4.58 4.49
C PHE A 46 1.61 4.11 5.95
N CYS A 47 2.32 3.02 6.25
CA CYS A 47 2.37 2.49 7.61
C CYS A 47 3.12 3.41 8.59
N ARG A 48 4.22 4.04 8.16
CA ARG A 48 5.06 4.89 9.03
C ARG A 48 4.35 6.13 9.54
N TYR A 49 3.50 6.74 8.72
CA TYR A 49 2.84 8.01 9.04
C TYR A 49 1.40 7.85 9.52
N GLU A 50 0.91 6.62 9.72
CA GLU A 50 -0.38 6.39 10.37
C GLU A 50 -0.29 6.72 11.88
N PRO A 51 -1.14 7.62 12.41
CA PRO A 51 -1.12 8.01 13.81
C PRO A 51 -1.16 6.82 14.78
N GLY A 52 -0.29 6.84 15.79
CA GLY A 52 -0.21 5.78 16.81
C GLY A 52 0.71 4.61 16.46
N THR A 53 1.28 4.56 15.26
CA THR A 53 2.25 3.53 14.87
C THR A 53 3.67 3.93 15.31
N HIS A 54 4.25 3.15 16.23
CA HIS A 54 5.59 3.44 16.78
C HIS A 54 6.70 2.56 16.17
N VAL A 55 6.35 1.35 15.73
CA VAL A 55 7.28 0.34 15.22
C VAL A 55 6.70 -0.27 13.94
N ILE A 56 7.51 -0.31 12.88
CA ILE A 56 7.19 -1.02 11.63
C ILE A 56 8.08 -2.25 11.56
N LEU A 57 7.49 -3.44 11.66
CA LEU A 57 8.20 -4.71 11.49
C LEU A 57 8.19 -5.09 10.02
N SER A 58 9.38 -5.23 9.45
CA SER A 58 9.57 -5.69 8.07
C SER A 58 10.60 -6.80 7.98
N GLY A 59 10.32 -7.82 7.16
CA GLY A 59 11.24 -8.90 6.87
C GLY A 59 11.72 -8.89 5.42
N THR A 60 13.02 -9.12 5.19
CA THR A 60 13.57 -9.41 3.87
C THR A 60 14.81 -10.29 4.01
N GLY A 61 14.94 -11.31 3.14
CA GLY A 61 16.14 -12.14 3.06
C GLY A 61 17.25 -11.53 2.20
N ASN A 62 17.02 -10.35 1.62
CA ASN A 62 17.95 -9.69 0.69
C ASN A 62 18.45 -8.36 1.27
N LEU A 63 19.77 -8.22 1.37
CA LEU A 63 20.43 -7.03 1.91
C LEU A 63 20.14 -5.75 1.10
N ASN A 64 20.02 -5.86 -0.22
CA ASN A 64 19.70 -4.71 -1.06
C ASN A 64 18.29 -4.20 -0.78
N HIS A 65 17.32 -5.11 -0.65
CA HIS A 65 15.95 -4.73 -0.26
C HIS A 65 15.93 -4.07 1.12
N LEU A 66 16.74 -4.54 2.08
CA LEU A 66 16.81 -3.91 3.41
C LEU A 66 17.25 -2.44 3.32
N LYS A 67 18.26 -2.15 2.48
CA LYS A 67 18.71 -0.77 2.23
C LYS A 67 17.62 0.06 1.57
N GLU A 68 16.89 -0.49 0.62
CA GLU A 68 15.79 0.21 -0.06
C GLU A 68 14.61 0.49 0.89
N ASN A 69 14.20 -0.52 1.68
CA ASN A 69 13.18 -0.39 2.71
C ASN A 69 13.53 0.73 3.72
N THR A 70 14.80 0.79 4.13
CA THR A 70 15.32 1.84 5.02
C THR A 70 15.27 3.23 4.36
N LYS A 71 15.51 3.33 3.05
CA LYS A 71 15.36 4.60 2.33
C LYS A 71 13.89 5.01 2.27
N SER A 72 12.99 4.07 1.99
CA SER A 72 11.55 4.33 1.89
C SER A 72 10.93 4.81 3.21
N ILE A 73 11.27 4.19 4.33
CA ILE A 73 10.72 4.61 5.64
C ILE A 73 11.18 6.01 6.09
N LEU A 74 12.31 6.49 5.56
CA LEU A 74 12.87 7.82 5.85
C LEU A 74 12.38 8.91 4.90
N ARG A 75 11.62 8.56 3.86
CA ARG A 75 11.04 9.55 2.93
C ARG A 75 9.90 10.34 3.58
N PRO A 76 9.55 11.51 3.03
CA PRO A 76 8.37 12.26 3.46
C PRO A 76 7.08 11.43 3.37
N PRO A 77 6.00 11.84 4.06
CA PRO A 77 4.69 11.22 3.94
C PRO A 77 4.23 11.10 2.49
N LEU A 78 3.31 10.17 2.22
CA LEU A 78 2.55 10.17 0.96
C LEU A 78 1.72 11.46 0.86
N PRO A 79 1.45 11.96 -0.36
CA PRO A 79 0.46 13.01 -0.58
C PRO A 79 -0.86 12.70 0.14
N GLU A 80 -1.49 13.72 0.71
CA GLU A 80 -2.74 13.54 1.46
C GLU A 80 -3.86 12.95 0.58
N GLU A 81 -3.93 13.36 -0.69
CA GLU A 81 -4.87 12.84 -1.68
C GLU A 81 -4.73 11.33 -1.90
N ASP A 82 -3.50 10.83 -1.94
CA ASP A 82 -3.21 9.39 -2.10
C ASP A 82 -3.66 8.61 -0.86
N VAL A 83 -3.40 9.15 0.33
CA VAL A 83 -3.79 8.54 1.60
C VAL A 83 -5.31 8.50 1.73
N ILE A 84 -6.01 9.58 1.38
CA ILE A 84 -7.47 9.63 1.37
C ILE A 84 -8.03 8.60 0.39
N ARG A 85 -7.48 8.54 -0.82
CA ARG A 85 -7.90 7.56 -1.84
C ARG A 85 -7.69 6.12 -1.39
N LEU A 86 -6.54 5.82 -0.76
CA LEU A 86 -6.30 4.51 -0.13
C LEU A 86 -7.37 4.19 0.92
N LYS A 87 -7.64 5.13 1.83
CA LYS A 87 -8.66 4.93 2.88
C LYS A 87 -10.04 4.69 2.28
N GLU A 88 -10.42 5.42 1.23
CA GLU A 88 -11.72 5.23 0.55
C GLU A 88 -11.85 3.88 -0.16
N ILE A 89 -10.82 3.47 -0.92
CA ILE A 89 -10.82 2.19 -1.65
C ILE A 89 -10.94 1.02 -0.67
N PHE A 90 -10.18 1.06 0.44
CA PHE A 90 -10.05 -0.06 1.36
C PHE A 90 -10.93 0.06 2.62
N ARG A 91 -11.84 1.04 2.72
CA ARG A 91 -12.64 1.31 3.95
C ARG A 91 -13.52 0.15 4.44
N LYS A 92 -13.92 -0.78 3.55
CA LYS A 92 -14.75 -1.94 3.89
C LYS A 92 -13.94 -3.23 4.04
N VAL A 93 -12.60 -3.13 4.03
CA VAL A 93 -11.73 -4.28 4.18
C VAL A 93 -11.58 -4.61 5.66
N ASP A 94 -12.07 -5.79 6.04
CA ASP A 94 -12.07 -6.34 7.40
C ASP A 94 -11.52 -7.78 7.46
N SER A 95 -11.18 -8.38 6.31
CA SER A 95 -11.00 -9.84 6.16
C SER A 95 -9.61 -10.27 5.63
N ILE A 96 -8.55 -9.48 5.84
CA ILE A 96 -7.19 -9.91 5.45
C ILE A 96 -6.30 -10.03 6.68
N SER A 97 -6.02 -11.26 7.13
CA SER A 97 -4.87 -11.55 7.97
C SER A 97 -3.63 -11.64 7.10
N GLY A 98 -2.56 -10.92 7.46
CA GLY A 98 -1.24 -11.14 6.86
C GLY A 98 -0.72 -12.51 7.27
N GLN A 99 -0.94 -13.51 6.42
CA GLN A 99 -0.31 -14.83 6.54
C GLN A 99 0.96 -14.89 5.70
#